data_AF-A0A6G3S3K4-F1
#
_entry.id   AF-A0A6G3S3K4-F1
#
_cell.length_a   1.000
_cell.length_b   1.000
_cell.length_c   1.000
_cell.angle_alpha   90.00
_cell.angle_beta   90.00
_cell.angle_gamma   90.00
#
_symmetry.space_group_name_H-M   'P 1'
#
loop_
_entity.id
_entity.type
_entity.pdbx_description
1 polymer ?
#
loop_
_entity_poly.entity_id
_entity_poly.type
_entity_poly.pdbx_seq_one_letter_code
_entity_poly.pdbx_strand_id
1 'polypeptide(L)' 'QAGWPPLTSVDLGSTERGRRAAELLLERLGAPGSPAPHSSTAPPRLVVRASTGRAAPDS' A
#
# COMPACT_ATOMS: atom_id res chain seq x y z
N GLN A 1 -1.42 19.10 -9.28
CA GLN A 1 -2.09 18.58 -10.50
C GLN A 1 -1.71 17.12 -10.66
N ALA A 2 -2.67 16.23 -10.91
CA ALA A 2 -2.33 14.86 -11.34
C ALA A 2 -1.92 14.89 -12.82
N GLY A 3 -0.91 14.11 -13.21
CA GLY A 3 -0.44 14.03 -14.59
C GLY A 3 -1.52 13.47 -15.52
N TRP A 4 -1.56 13.98 -16.76
CA TRP A 4 -2.33 13.42 -17.87
C TRP A 4 -1.38 12.71 -18.85
N PRO A 5 -1.70 11.49 -19.33
CA PRO A 5 -2.86 10.68 -18.97
C PRO A 5 -2.80 10.17 -17.52
N PRO A 6 -3.96 9.83 -16.90
CA PRO A 6 -3.99 9.27 -15.56
C PRO A 6 -3.11 8.02 -15.47
N LEU A 7 -2.23 8.00 -14.48
CA LEU A 7 -1.22 6.95 -14.33
C LEU A 7 -1.80 5.64 -13.82
N THR A 8 -1.48 4.54 -14.50
CA THR A 8 -1.54 3.21 -13.92
C THR A 8 -0.49 3.12 -12.83
N SER A 9 -0.87 2.59 -11.68
CA SER A 9 0.00 2.50 -10.51
C SER A 9 -0.30 1.25 -9.69
N VAL A 10 0.53 1.01 -8.68
CA VAL A 10 0.29 -0.01 -7.66
C VAL A 10 -0.12 0.70 -6.38
N ASP A 11 -1.32 0.42 -5.90
CA ASP A 11 -1.72 0.76 -4.55
C ASP A 11 -1.07 -0.23 -3.57
N LEU A 12 -0.32 0.30 -2.61
CA LEU A 12 0.36 -0.50 -1.59
C LEU A 12 -0.48 -0.68 -0.32
N GLY A 13 -1.67 -0.09 -0.24
CA GLY A 13 -2.57 -0.18 0.91
C GLY A 13 -2.11 0.67 2.10
N SER A 14 -1.82 1.96 1.87
CA SER A 14 -1.32 2.86 2.93
C SER A 14 -2.28 2.97 4.13
N THR A 15 -3.58 3.00 3.88
CA THR A 15 -4.61 3.02 4.93
C THR A 15 -4.53 1.78 5.82
N GLU A 16 -4.42 0.60 5.22
CA GLU A 16 -4.27 -0.67 5.94
C GLU A 16 -3.01 -0.68 6.81
N ARG A 17 -1.87 -0.29 6.21
CA ARG A 17 -0.60 -0.21 6.92
C ARG A 17 -0.65 0.79 8.08
N GLY A 18 -1.29 1.94 7.87
CA GLY A 18 -1.46 2.96 8.90
C GLY A 18 -2.26 2.46 10.09
N ARG A 19 -3.38 1.76 9.84
CA ARG A 19 -4.19 1.16 10.90
C ARG A 19 -3.41 0.13 11.69
N ARG A 20 -2.72 -0.80 11.02
CA ARG A 20 -1.92 -1.82 11.70
C ARG A 20 -0.77 -1.21 12.50
N ALA A 21 -0.13 -0.17 11.99
CA ALA A 21 0.90 0.55 12.72
C ALA A 21 0.35 1.23 14.00
N ALA A 22 -0.84 1.82 13.92
CA ALA A 22 -1.49 2.43 15.08
C ALA A 22 -1.88 1.38 16.14
N GLU A 23 -2.42 0.23 15.72
CA GLU A 23 -2.72 -0.88 16.61
C GLU A 23 -1.47 -1.38 17.34
N LEU A 24 -0.38 -1.64 16.60
CA LEU A 24 0.90 -2.04 17.18
C LEU A 24 1.42 -1.00 18.18
N LEU A 25 1.24 0.29 17.92
CA LEU A 25 1.62 1.35 18.85
C LEU A 25 0.80 1.29 20.15
N LEU A 26 -0.51 1.14 20.05
CA LEU A 26 -1.39 1.02 21.21
C LEU A 26 -1.04 -0.22 22.05
N GLU A 27 -0.75 -1.34 21.40
CA GLU A 27 -0.25 -2.56 22.06
C GLU A 27 1.05 -2.27 22.85
N ARG A 28 1.98 -1.47 22.30
CA ARG A 28 3.20 -1.09 23.03
C ARG A 28 2.93 -0.20 24.24
N LEU A 29 1.99 0.74 24.13
CA LEU A 29 1.68 1.68 25.22
C LEU A 29 0.96 0.98 26.39
N GLY A 30 0.23 -0.09 26.12
CA GLY A 30 -0.53 -0.85 27.13
C GLY A 30 0.24 -1.94 27.86
N ALA A 31 1.46 -2.30 27.41
CA ALA A 31 2.21 -3.43 27.97
C ALA A 31 3.38 -2.96 28.87
N PRO A 32 3.54 -3.51 30.08
CA PRO A 32 4.75 -3.30 30.87
C PRO A 32 5.93 -4.01 30.19
N GLY A 33 6.96 -3.24 29.80
CA GLY A 33 8.13 -3.74 29.08
C GLY A 33 8.08 -3.47 27.57
N SER A 34 9.04 -4.04 26.82
CA SER A 34 9.05 -3.92 25.36
C SER A 34 8.38 -5.15 24.73
N PRO A 35 7.27 -4.99 23.97
CA PRO A 35 6.68 -6.10 23.25
C PRO A 35 7.64 -6.65 22.18
N ALA A 36 7.44 -7.92 21.83
CA ALA A 36 8.24 -8.57 20.81
C ALA A 36 8.12 -7.83 19.46
N PRO A 37 9.17 -7.86 18.61
CA PRO A 37 9.07 -7.34 17.25
C PRO A 37 7.96 -8.06 16.46
N HIS A 38 7.13 -7.29 15.76
CA HIS A 38 6.07 -7.80 14.91
C HIS A 38 6.23 -7.28 13.48
N SER A 39 6.05 -8.15 12.49
CA SER A 39 6.05 -7.82 11.07
C SER A 39 4.76 -8.30 10.40
N SER A 40 4.26 -7.51 9.46
CA SER A 40 3.10 -7.86 8.63
C SER A 40 3.21 -7.16 7.27
N THR A 41 2.54 -7.70 6.27
CA THR A 41 2.56 -7.17 4.90
C THR A 41 1.13 -6.94 4.41
N ALA A 42 0.85 -5.74 3.92
CA ALA A 42 -0.39 -5.46 3.21
C ALA A 42 -0.25 -5.90 1.75
N PRO A 43 -1.22 -6.65 1.18
CA PRO A 43 -1.13 -7.09 -0.20
C PRO A 43 -1.28 -5.89 -1.16
N PRO A 44 -0.39 -5.74 -2.17
CA PRO A 44 -0.50 -4.69 -3.16
C PRO A 44 -1.66 -4.95 -4.13
N ARG A 45 -2.17 -3.88 -4.76
CA ARG A 45 -3.22 -3.95 -5.80
C ARG A 45 -2.82 -3.12 -7.01
N LEU A 46 -2.92 -3.70 -8.19
CA LEU A 46 -2.74 -2.96 -9.45
C LEU A 46 -3.96 -2.07 -9.69
N VAL A 47 -3.73 -0.80 -9.96
CA VAL A 47 -4.75 0.19 -10.34
C VAL A 47 -4.49 0.61 -11.78
N VAL A 48 -5.24 0.03 -12.71
CA VAL A 48 -5.11 0.31 -14.13
C VAL A 48 -5.81 1.62 -14.50
N ARG A 49 -5.11 2.47 -15.24
CA ARG A 49 -5.62 3.73 -15.83
C ARG A 49 -5.07 3.90 -17.26
N ALA A 50 -5.18 5.10 -17.82
CA ALA A 50 -4.93 5.35 -19.24
C ALA A 50 -3.45 5.43 -19.65
N SER A 51 -2.50 5.45 -18.71
CA SER A 51 -1.07 5.53 -19.05
C SER A 51 -0.44 4.21 -19.47
N THR A 52 -1.15 3.08 -19.37
CA THR A 52 -0.68 1.76 -19.83
C THR A 52 -1.80 1.05 -20.58
N GLY A 53 -1.46 0.36 -21.65
CA GLY A 53 -2.38 -0.47 -22.43
C GLY A 53 -1.64 -1.61 -23.10
N ARG A 54 -2.38 -2.46 -23.80
CA ARG A 54 -1.79 -3.52 -24.62
C ARG A 54 -0.97 -2.89 -25.75
N ALA A 55 0.26 -3.36 -25.97
CA ALA A 55 0.99 -3.03 -27.19
C ALA A 55 0.15 -3.48 -28.40
N ALA A 56 -0.07 -2.59 -29.37
CA ALA A 56 -0.70 -2.99 -30.62
C ALA A 56 0.18 -4.06 -31.29
N PRO A 57 -0.40 -5.11 -31.90
CA PRO A 57 0.40 -6.07 -32.64
C PRO A 57 1.12 -5.35 -33.78
N ASP A 58 2.42 -5.61 -33.94
CA ASP A 58 3.19 -5.13 -35.10
C ASP A 58 2.51 -5.65 -36.37
N SER A 59 2.07 -4.72 -37.22
CA SER A 59 1.46 -4.97 -38.52
C SER A 59 2.50 -5.31 -39.59
#